data_AF-A0A8T5NIL1-F1
#
_entry.id   AF-A0A8T5NIL1-F1
#
_cell.length_a   1.000
_cell.length_b   1.000
_cell.length_c   1.000
_cell.angle_alpha   90.00
_cell.angle_beta   90.00
_cell.angle_gamma   90.00
#
_symmetry.space_group_name_H-M   'P 1'
#
loop_
_entity.id
_entity.type
_entity.pdbx_description
1 polymer ?
#
loop_
_entity_poly.entity_id
_entity_poly.type
_entity_poly.pdbx_seq_one_letter_code
_entity_poly.pdbx_strand_id
1 'polypeptide(L)'
;MTSRKRSGKSIRRFLVDTNLFIAKTEVMDVAEKFLRLCKPYFPEDQLIDIYHAATCLQESAVLITNDRHFDRINEEKIIEVWSISKAIEEFGI
;
A
#
# COMPACT_ATOMS: atom_id res chain seq x y z
N MET A 1 15.16 -35.62 -22.48
CA MET A 1 14.81 -34.84 -21.26
C MET A 1 15.67 -33.59 -21.23
N THR A 2 15.15 -32.43 -21.61
CA THR A 2 15.90 -31.17 -21.64
C THR A 2 15.73 -30.44 -20.31
N SER A 3 16.85 -30.29 -19.58
CA SER A 3 16.92 -29.54 -18.33
C SER A 3 16.72 -28.04 -18.61
N ARG A 4 15.61 -27.46 -18.12
CA ARG A 4 15.41 -26.01 -18.08
C ARG A 4 16.39 -25.42 -17.06
N LYS A 5 17.47 -24.80 -17.55
CA LYS A 5 18.29 -23.88 -16.76
C LYS A 5 17.39 -22.73 -16.29
N ARG A 6 17.06 -22.69 -14.99
CA ARG A 6 16.50 -21.49 -14.36
C ARG A 6 17.59 -20.44 -14.38
N SER A 7 17.44 -19.39 -15.20
CA SER A 7 18.31 -18.22 -15.13
C SER A 7 18.11 -17.57 -13.77
N GLY A 8 19.16 -17.56 -12.95
CA GLY A 8 19.15 -16.83 -11.70
C GLY A 8 18.98 -15.34 -12.00
N LYS A 9 17.84 -14.76 -11.61
CA LYS A 9 17.66 -13.30 -11.66
C LYS A 9 18.65 -12.69 -10.66
N SER A 10 19.55 -11.85 -11.15
CA SER A 10 20.44 -11.04 -10.30
C SER A 10 19.58 -10.09 -9.46
N ILE A 11 19.60 -10.25 -8.13
CA ILE A 11 18.94 -9.32 -7.22
C ILE A 11 19.82 -8.07 -7.17
N ARG A 12 19.32 -6.96 -7.70
CA ARG A 12 19.95 -5.65 -7.49
C ARG A 12 19.77 -5.27 -6.03
N ARG A 13 20.88 -5.06 -5.32
CA ARG A 13 20.86 -4.56 -3.95
C ARG A 13 20.79 -3.05 -4.00
N PHE A 14 19.64 -2.50 -3.60
CA PHE A 14 19.47 -1.06 -3.43
C PHE A 14 19.85 -0.70 -1.99
N LEU A 15 20.67 0.33 -1.83
CA LEU A 15 20.89 0.98 -0.54
C LEU A 15 19.83 2.08 -0.42
N VAL A 16 18.96 1.98 0.59
CA VAL A 16 18.00 3.04 0.93
C VAL A 16 18.68 3.94 1.96
N ASP A 17 18.81 5.23 1.65
CA ASP A 17 19.21 6.23 2.63
C ASP A 17 18.03 6.50 3.56
N THR A 18 18.12 6.00 4.80
CA THR A 18 17.06 6.14 5.81
C THR A 18 16.80 7.60 6.19
N ASN A 19 17.81 8.46 6.18
CA ASN A 19 17.63 9.87 6.52
C ASN A 19 16.84 10.58 5.42
N LEU A 20 17.16 10.29 4.15
CA LEU A 20 16.39 10.80 3.03
C LEU A 20 14.94 10.29 3.06
N PHE A 21 14.73 9.01 3.39
CA PHE A 21 13.40 8.42 3.49
C PHE A 21 12.56 9.09 4.59
N ILE A 22 13.11 9.25 5.79
CA ILE A 22 12.43 9.92 6.91
C ILE A 22 12.11 11.37 6.55
N ALA A 23 13.04 12.11 5.92
CA ALA A 23 12.82 13.49 5.50
C ALA A 23 11.74 13.65 4.41
N LYS A 24 11.35 12.56 3.74
CA LYS A 24 10.30 12.53 2.71
C LYS A 24 8.99 11.91 3.19
N THR A 25 8.94 11.48 4.45
CA THR A 25 7.76 10.84 5.04
C THR A 25 7.12 11.78 6.04
N GLU A 26 5.79 11.81 6.06
CA GLU A 26 5.01 12.50 7.07
C GLU A 26 4.22 11.47 7.89
N VAL A 27 4.23 11.63 9.21
CA VAL A 27 3.51 10.73 10.12
C VAL A 27 2.15 11.35 10.42
N MET A 28 1.09 10.64 10.07
CA MET A 28 -0.28 11.10 10.23
C MET A 28 -0.88 10.64 11.55
N ASP A 29 -1.53 11.58 12.25
CA ASP A 29 -2.50 11.25 13.30
C ASP A 29 -3.89 11.15 12.65
N VAL A 30 -4.51 9.97 12.77
CA VAL A 30 -5.74 9.65 12.03
C VAL A 30 -6.94 9.98 12.89
N ALA A 31 -7.76 10.92 12.43
CA ALA A 31 -8.96 11.30 13.15
C ALA A 31 -9.96 10.14 13.23
N GLU A 32 -10.54 9.94 14.42
CA GLU A 32 -11.45 8.82 14.72
C GLU A 32 -12.62 8.67 13.72
N LYS A 33 -13.10 9.79 13.17
CA LYS A 33 -14.16 9.79 12.15
C LYS A 33 -13.79 8.94 10.92
N PHE A 34 -12.53 8.95 10.48
CA PHE A 34 -12.08 8.17 9.32
C PHE A 34 -11.95 6.69 9.67
N LEU A 35 -11.46 6.37 10.88
CA LEU A 35 -11.46 4.99 11.39
C LEU A 35 -12.88 4.40 11.40
N ARG A 36 -13.87 5.17 11.85
CA ARG A 36 -15.28 4.75 11.86
C ARG A 36 -15.84 4.53 10.45
N LEU A 37 -15.45 5.35 9.48
CA LEU A 37 -15.86 5.20 8.08
C LEU A 37 -15.25 3.96 7.42
N CYS A 38 -14.00 3.62 7.76
CA CYS A 38 -13.30 2.46 7.19
C CYS A 38 -13.65 1.14 7.90
N LYS A 39 -14.02 1.15 9.19
CA LYS A 39 -14.31 -0.06 9.97
C LYS A 39 -15.26 -1.07 9.30
N PRO A 40 -16.37 -0.68 8.63
CA PRO A 40 -17.30 -1.64 8.01
C PRO A 40 -16.72 -2.47 6.86
N TYR A 41 -15.54 -2.11 6.35
CA TYR A 41 -14.87 -2.78 5.24
C TYR A 41 -13.94 -3.92 5.68
N PHE A 42 -13.58 -3.96 6.95
CA PHE A 42 -12.59 -4.89 7.50
C PHE A 42 -13.17 -5.69 8.68
N PRO A 43 -12.70 -6.94 8.89
CA PRO A 43 -12.89 -7.67 10.15
C PRO A 43 -12.34 -6.91 11.37
N GLU A 44 -12.88 -7.16 12.56
CA GLU A 44 -12.50 -6.42 13.79
C GLU A 44 -11.05 -6.64 14.24
N ASP A 45 -10.43 -7.75 13.86
CA ASP A 45 -9.03 -8.07 14.14
C ASP A 45 -8.03 -7.41 13.18
N GLN A 46 -8.50 -6.79 12.09
CA GLN A 46 -7.67 -6.09 11.10
C GLN A 46 -7.52 -4.59 11.40
N LEU A 47 -7.20 -4.25 12.65
CA LEU A 47 -7.06 -2.85 13.08
C LEU A 47 -6.04 -2.08 12.23
N ILE A 48 -4.90 -2.69 11.91
CA ILE A 48 -3.83 -2.04 11.13
C ILE A 48 -4.32 -1.66 9.71
N ASP A 49 -5.08 -2.54 9.05
CA ASP A 49 -5.63 -2.26 7.72
C ASP A 49 -6.66 -1.13 7.76
N ILE A 50 -7.45 -1.05 8.83
CA ILE A 50 -8.36 0.08 9.08
C ILE A 50 -7.57 1.39 9.18
N TYR A 51 -6.44 1.42 9.91
CA TYR A 51 -5.60 2.62 10.01
C TYR A 51 -4.98 3.01 8.66
N HIS A 52 -4.49 2.05 7.87
CA HIS A 52 -3.97 2.32 6.53
C HIS A 52 -5.03 2.92 5.60
N ALA A 53 -6.21 2.32 5.55
CA ALA A 53 -7.32 2.84 4.75
C ALA A 53 -7.79 4.21 5.24
N ALA A 54 -7.94 4.40 6.55
CA ALA A 54 -8.39 5.67 7.12
C ALA A 54 -7.39 6.81 6.91
N THR A 55 -6.08 6.51 6.95
CA THR A 55 -5.04 7.48 6.60
C THR A 55 -5.20 7.94 5.14
N CYS A 56 -5.36 7.00 4.21
CA CYS A 56 -5.57 7.32 2.79
C CYS A 56 -6.86 8.11 2.55
N LEU A 57 -7.94 7.75 3.25
CA LEU A 57 -9.20 8.49 3.18
C LEU A 57 -9.08 9.93 3.72
N GLN A 58 -8.36 10.11 4.83
CA GLN A 58 -8.14 11.42 5.44
C GLN A 58 -7.34 12.34 4.52
N GLU A 59 -6.23 11.83 3.99
CA GLU A 59 -5.27 12.61 3.19
C GLU A 59 -5.59 12.63 1.69
N SER A 60 -6.70 12.00 1.28
CA SER A 60 -7.04 11.80 -0.14
C SER A 60 -5.88 11.18 -0.94
N ALA A 61 -5.21 10.20 -0.32
CA ALA A 61 -4.01 9.55 -0.86
C ALA A 61 -4.34 8.19 -1.49
N VAL A 62 -3.49 7.78 -2.44
CA VAL A 62 -3.53 6.44 -3.04
C VAL A 62 -2.78 5.45 -2.15
N LEU A 63 -3.43 4.34 -1.79
CA LEU A 63 -2.75 3.22 -1.12
C LEU A 63 -2.06 2.34 -2.15
N ILE A 64 -0.73 2.18 -2.04
CA ILE A 64 0.03 1.28 -2.92
C ILE A 64 0.26 -0.04 -2.19
N THR A 65 -0.44 -1.10 -2.60
CA THR A 65 -0.31 -2.44 -2.02
C THR A 65 -0.75 -3.54 -3.01
N ASN A 66 -0.24 -4.75 -2.83
CA ASN A 66 -0.75 -5.94 -3.52
C ASN A 66 -1.63 -6.79 -2.59
N ASP A 67 -1.90 -6.31 -1.37
CA ASP A 67 -2.76 -6.99 -0.41
C ASP A 67 -4.24 -6.86 -0.82
N ARG A 68 -4.94 -7.99 -0.84
CA ARG A 68 -6.34 -8.10 -1.27
C ARG A 68 -7.33 -7.75 -0.17
N HIS A 69 -6.88 -7.56 1.07
CA HIS A 69 -7.77 -7.09 2.15
C HIS A 69 -8.43 -5.74 1.83
N PHE A 70 -7.85 -4.95 0.90
CA PHE A 70 -8.36 -3.65 0.49
C PHE A 70 -9.25 -3.70 -0.78
N ASP A 71 -9.49 -4.88 -1.38
CA ASP A 71 -10.26 -5.01 -2.62
C ASP A 71 -11.66 -4.38 -2.47
N ARG A 72 -12.39 -4.73 -1.41
CA ARG A 72 -13.77 -4.27 -1.20
C ARG A 72 -13.88 -2.75 -1.03
N ILE A 73 -13.02 -2.14 -0.22
CA ILE A 73 -13.06 -0.68 0.03
C ILE A 73 -12.65 0.13 -1.21
N ASN A 74 -11.79 -0.43 -2.06
CA ASN A 74 -11.42 0.12 -3.36
C ASN A 74 -12.54 -0.02 -4.41
N GLU A 75 -13.19 -1.19 -4.48
CA GLU A 75 -14.33 -1.44 -5.38
C GLU A 75 -15.51 -0.51 -5.09
N GLU A 76 -15.78 -0.24 -3.81
CA GLU A 76 -16.78 0.73 -3.36
C GLU A 76 -16.29 2.20 -3.48
N LYS A 77 -15.06 2.43 -3.97
CA LYS A 77 -14.45 3.75 -4.24
C LYS A 77 -14.36 4.67 -3.03
N ILE A 78 -14.23 4.10 -1.84
CA ILE A 78 -14.01 4.88 -0.62
C ILE A 78 -12.56 5.39 -0.59
N ILE A 79 -11.60 4.55 -0.97
CA ILE A 79 -10.21 4.93 -1.20
C ILE A 79 -9.75 4.44 -2.56
N GLU A 80 -8.65 4.98 -3.07
CA GLU A 80 -7.99 4.48 -4.27
C GLU A 80 -6.82 3.57 -3.90
N VAL A 81 -6.80 2.36 -4.47
CA VAL A 81 -5.75 1.37 -4.24
C VAL A 81 -5.07 0.98 -5.55
N TRP A 82 -3.75 1.09 -5.59
CA TRP A 82 -2.92 0.67 -6.72
C TRP A 82 -2.06 -0.53 -6.36
N SER A 83 -1.90 -1.45 -7.32
CA SER A 83 -0.86 -2.46 -7.22
C SER A 83 0.52 -1.81 -7.28
N ILE A 84 1.53 -2.46 -6.70
CA ILE A 84 2.92 -1.99 -6.78
C ILE A 84 3.36 -1.89 -8.25
N SER A 85 2.96 -2.85 -9.10
CA SER A 85 3.28 -2.81 -10.53
C SER A 85 2.68 -1.60 -11.23
N LYS A 86 1.42 -1.24 -10.92
CA LYS A 86 0.80 -0.02 -11.46
C LYS A 86 1.55 1.22 -11.01
N ALA A 87 1.89 1.32 -9.72
CA ALA A 87 2.63 2.46 -9.20
C ALA A 87 4.00 2.63 -9.91
N ILE A 88 4.73 1.54 -10.11
CA ILE A 88 6.02 1.55 -10.83
C ILE A 88 5.84 2.07 -12.26
N GLU A 89 4.82 1.59 -12.98
CA GLU A 89 4.50 2.02 -14.33
C GLU A 89 4.15 3.52 -14.40
N GLU A 90 3.26 3.98 -13.51
CA GLU A 90 2.80 5.38 -13.46
C GLU A 90 3.93 6.36 -13.08
N PHE A 91 4.84 5.96 -12.19
CA PHE A 91 5.98 6.79 -11.78
C PHE A 91 7.22 6.65 -12.67
N GLY A 92 7.23 5.71 -13.63
CA GLY A 92 8.35 5.47 -14.53
C GLY A 92 9.65 5.05 -13.83
N ILE A 93 9.54 4.32 -12.72
CA ILE A 93 10.67 3.84 -11.89
C ILE A 93 11.09 2.39 -12.19
#